data_AF-J6HFN8-F1
#
_entry.id   AF-J6HFN8-F1
#
_cell.length_a   1.000
_cell.length_b   1.000
_cell.length_c   1.000
_cell.angle_alpha   90.00
_cell.angle_beta   90.00
_cell.angle_gamma   90.00
#
_symmetry.space_group_name_H-M   'P 1'
#
loop_
_entity.id
_entity.type
_entity.pdbx_description
1 polymer ?
#
loop_
_entity_poly.entity_id
_entity_poly.type
_entity_poly.pdbx_seq_one_letter_code
_entity_poly.pdbx_strand_id
1 'polypeptide(L)'
;MYTSIDLFAGIGGNRLGFDQAFGNNIKTVFISEWDEKAVETYKANFNDSIDVVGDITKVDEKDIPDHDILLADFPCQAFSLAGHKRGFEDGEFSEKR
;
A
#
# COMPACT_ATOMS: atom_id res chain seq x y z
N MET A 1 18.34 -11.11 1.76
CA MET A 1 16.92 -11.19 1.38
C MET A 1 16.33 -9.85 1.74
N TYR A 2 15.88 -9.09 0.74
CA TYR A 2 15.31 -7.76 0.93
C TYR A 2 13.97 -7.85 1.64
N THR A 3 13.65 -6.78 2.34
CA THR A 3 12.38 -6.58 3.02
C THR A 3 11.66 -5.40 2.39
N SER A 4 10.38 -5.57 2.10
CA SER A 4 9.54 -4.52 1.54
C SER A 4 8.33 -4.23 2.42
N ILE A 5 7.88 -2.99 2.39
CA ILE A 5 6.56 -2.60 2.86
C ILE A 5 5.72 -2.09 1.69
N ASP A 6 4.42 -2.28 1.75
CA ASP A 6 3.47 -1.85 0.71
C ASP A 6 2.38 -0.96 1.32
N LEU A 7 2.44 0.34 1.00
CA LEU A 7 1.52 1.36 1.50
C LEU A 7 0.55 1.76 0.39
N PHE A 8 -0.73 1.92 0.74
CA PHE A 8 -1.80 2.11 -0.25
C PHE A 8 -1.83 0.92 -1.24
N ALA A 9 -1.70 -0.29 -0.68
CA ALA A 9 -1.36 -1.50 -1.43
C ALA A 9 -2.44 -1.91 -2.46
N GLY A 10 -3.67 -1.41 -2.33
CA GLY A 10 -4.80 -1.79 -3.16
C GLY A 10 -4.97 -3.30 -3.19
N ILE A 11 -5.03 -3.87 -4.39
CA ILE A 11 -5.13 -5.32 -4.59
C ILE A 11 -3.77 -6.04 -4.66
N GLY A 12 -2.66 -5.33 -4.40
CA GLY A 12 -1.29 -5.86 -4.32
C GLY A 12 -0.56 -5.96 -5.66
N GLY A 13 -0.83 -5.03 -6.58
CA GLY A 13 -0.18 -5.01 -7.90
C GLY A 13 1.34 -4.80 -7.82
N ASN A 14 1.79 -3.81 -7.03
CA ASN A 14 3.20 -3.52 -6.83
C ASN A 14 3.93 -4.69 -6.15
N ARG A 15 3.38 -5.20 -5.05
CA ARG A 15 3.88 -6.42 -4.42
C ARG A 15 4.07 -7.54 -5.43
N LEU A 16 3.05 -7.87 -6.24
CA LEU A 16 3.14 -8.96 -7.22
C LEU A 16 4.32 -8.75 -8.19
N GLY A 17 4.51 -7.53 -8.68
CA GLY A 17 5.61 -7.20 -9.56
C GLY A 17 6.98 -7.42 -8.90
N PHE A 18 7.13 -7.03 -7.64
CA PHE A 18 8.36 -7.23 -6.87
C PHE A 18 8.59 -8.71 -6.53
N ASP A 19 7.57 -9.43 -6.10
CA ASP A 19 7.64 -10.88 -5.85
C ASP A 19 8.08 -11.63 -7.13
N GLN A 20 7.60 -11.21 -8.31
CA GLN A 20 8.02 -11.79 -9.61
C GLN A 20 9.45 -11.41 -10.01
N ALA A 21 9.86 -10.15 -9.79
CA ALA A 21 11.17 -9.67 -10.21
C ALA A 21 12.32 -10.20 -9.34
N PHE A 22 12.09 -10.27 -8.02
CA PHE A 22 13.12 -10.68 -7.05
C PHE A 22 12.99 -12.16 -6.63
N GLY A 23 11.82 -12.78 -6.86
CA GLY A 23 11.54 -14.14 -6.41
C GLY A 23 11.72 -14.27 -4.90
N ASN A 24 12.41 -15.33 -4.48
CA ASN A 24 12.67 -15.60 -3.06
C ASN A 24 13.68 -14.62 -2.40
N ASN A 25 14.19 -13.64 -3.14
CA ASN A 25 15.14 -12.66 -2.59
C ASN A 25 14.45 -11.43 -1.99
N ILE A 26 13.12 -11.34 -2.02
CA ILE A 26 12.35 -10.30 -1.34
C ILE A 26 11.25 -10.92 -0.47
N LYS A 27 10.86 -10.20 0.57
CA LYS A 27 9.67 -10.51 1.36
C LYS A 27 8.99 -9.23 1.79
N THR A 28 7.70 -9.15 1.52
CA THR A 28 6.84 -8.12 2.10
C THR A 28 6.67 -8.41 3.60
N VAL A 29 6.86 -7.40 4.45
CA VAL A 29 6.82 -7.53 5.93
C VAL A 29 5.77 -6.64 6.58
N PHE A 30 5.21 -5.68 5.84
CA PHE A 30 4.14 -4.81 6.31
C PHE A 30 3.31 -4.34 5.13
N ILE A 31 1.99 -4.26 5.32
CA ILE A 31 1.05 -3.87 4.27
C ILE A 31 0.04 -2.92 4.91
N SER A 32 -0.24 -1.80 4.25
CA SER A 32 -1.33 -0.91 4.61
C SER A 32 -2.29 -0.70 3.44
N GLU A 33 -3.56 -1.04 3.66
CA GLU A 33 -4.68 -0.77 2.77
C GLU A 33 -5.97 -0.68 3.58
N TRP A 34 -6.74 0.38 3.38
CA TRP A 34 -7.95 0.66 4.16
C TRP A 34 -9.25 0.22 3.48
N ASP A 35 -9.23 -0.04 2.16
CA ASP A 35 -10.41 -0.36 1.40
C ASP A 35 -10.71 -1.84 1.56
N GLU A 36 -11.82 -2.16 2.22
CA GLU A 36 -12.15 -3.53 2.60
C GLU A 36 -12.24 -4.47 1.38
N LYS A 37 -12.62 -3.96 0.21
CA LYS A 37 -12.74 -4.75 -1.04
C LYS A 37 -11.39 -5.01 -1.68
N ALA A 38 -10.49 -4.02 -1.62
CA ALA A 38 -9.11 -4.18 -1.98
C ALA A 38 -8.43 -5.21 -1.08
N VAL A 39 -8.61 -5.13 0.25
CA VAL A 39 -8.09 -6.09 1.23
C VAL A 39 -8.62 -7.50 0.98
N GLU A 40 -9.91 -7.67 0.71
CA GLU A 40 -10.52 -8.96 0.37
C GLU A 40 -9.81 -9.61 -0.83
N THR A 41 -9.60 -8.83 -1.89
CA THR A 41 -8.92 -9.27 -3.11
C THR A 41 -7.44 -9.56 -2.86
N TYR A 42 -6.77 -8.69 -2.09
CA TYR A 42 -5.37 -8.85 -1.72
C TYR A 42 -5.16 -10.17 -0.99
N LYS A 43 -5.93 -10.44 0.08
CA LYS A 43 -5.84 -11.67 0.87
C LYS A 43 -6.17 -12.92 0.04
N ALA A 44 -7.07 -12.81 -0.95
CA ALA A 44 -7.36 -13.90 -1.87
C ALA A 44 -6.18 -14.23 -2.81
N ASN A 45 -5.39 -13.24 -3.21
CA ASN A 45 -4.23 -13.42 -4.09
C ASN A 45 -2.96 -13.83 -3.32
N PHE A 46 -2.79 -13.31 -2.10
CA PHE A 46 -1.62 -13.54 -1.26
C PHE A 46 -2.03 -14.29 0.00
N ASN A 47 -2.02 -15.62 -0.09
CA ASN A 47 -2.38 -16.50 1.01
C ASN A 47 -1.21 -16.67 2.01
N ASP A 48 -0.72 -15.56 2.54
CA ASP A 48 0.29 -15.51 3.60
C ASP A 48 -0.32 -15.12 4.96
N SER A 49 0.52 -15.11 6.00
CA SER A 49 0.10 -14.82 7.37
C SER A 49 0.21 -13.34 7.75
N ILE A 50 0.49 -12.45 6.80
CA ILE A 50 0.65 -11.02 7.09
C ILE A 50 -0.72 -10.37 7.08
N ASP A 51 -1.03 -9.67 8.16
CA ASP A 51 -2.23 -8.86 8.19
C ASP A 51 -2.05 -7.59 7.37
N VAL A 52 -3.10 -7.25 6.63
CA VAL A 52 -3.20 -5.96 5.95
C VAL A 52 -3.71 -4.95 6.96
N VAL A 53 -2.83 -4.03 7.34
CA VAL A 53 -3.14 -2.97 8.28
C VAL A 53 -4.03 -1.95 7.56
N GLY A 54 -4.99 -1.36 8.28
CA GLY A 54 -5.90 -0.38 7.69
C GLY A 54 -5.23 0.96 7.40
N ASP A 55 -5.90 2.03 7.81
CA ASP A 55 -5.43 3.41 7.65
C ASP A 55 -4.04 3.66 8.25
N ILE A 56 -3.04 3.90 7.39
CA ILE A 56 -1.64 4.12 7.78
C ILE A 56 -1.47 5.30 8.74
N THR A 57 -2.38 6.29 8.72
CA THR A 57 -2.30 7.46 9.61
C THR A 57 -2.55 7.13 11.08
N LYS A 58 -3.04 5.91 11.37
CA LYS A 58 -3.33 5.41 12.71
C LYS A 58 -2.26 4.48 13.26
N VAL A 59 -1.21 4.21 12.49
CA VAL A 59 -0.11 3.32 12.87
C VAL A 59 1.02 4.17 13.47
N ASP A 60 1.54 3.78 14.64
CA ASP A 60 2.75 4.41 15.19
C ASP A 60 3.94 4.02 14.31
N GLU A 61 4.77 4.98 13.95
CA GLU A 61 5.97 4.76 13.12
C GLU A 61 6.88 3.66 13.69
N LYS A 62 6.89 3.48 15.01
CA LYS A 62 7.69 2.46 15.71
C LYS A 62 7.17 1.04 15.52
N ASP A 63 5.90 0.89 15.13
CA ASP A 63 5.28 -0.39 14.85
C ASP A 63 5.51 -0.85 13.40
N ILE A 64 6.06 0.03 12.54
CA ILE A 64 6.44 -0.31 11.17
C ILE A 64 7.80 -1.03 11.21
N PRO A 65 7.89 -2.28 10.73
CA PRO A 65 9.15 -3.01 10.71
C PRO A 65 10.22 -2.31 9.86
N ASP A 66 11.48 -2.49 10.24
CA ASP A 66 12.62 -2.12 9.39
C ASP A 66 12.49 -2.78 8.02
N HIS A 67 12.78 -2.00 6.97
CA HIS A 67 12.63 -2.41 5.60
C HIS A 67 13.67 -1.78 4.68
N ASP A 68 13.98 -2.47 3.58
CA ASP A 68 14.90 -1.99 2.56
C ASP A 68 14.19 -1.18 1.47
N ILE A 69 12.92 -1.51 1.20
CA ILE A 69 12.14 -0.99 0.09
C ILE A 69 10.75 -0.57 0.58
N LEU A 70 10.34 0.65 0.24
CA LEU A 70 9.00 1.17 0.48
C LEU A 70 8.28 1.31 -0.86
N LEU A 71 7.17 0.58 -1.02
CA LEU A 71 6.24 0.71 -2.13
C LEU A 71 5.07 1.60 -1.67
N ALA A 72 4.70 2.60 -2.47
CA ALA A 72 3.62 3.52 -2.11
C ALA A 72 2.84 3.99 -3.36
N ASP A 73 1.62 3.49 -3.52
CA ASP A 73 0.73 3.80 -4.65
C ASP A 73 -0.39 4.78 -4.26
N PHE A 74 -0.01 6.01 -3.89
CA PHE A 74 -1.01 7.01 -3.54
C PHE A 74 -1.90 7.38 -4.75
N PRO A 75 -3.20 7.67 -4.53
CA PRO A 75 -4.14 7.89 -5.63
C PRO A 75 -3.75 9.09 -6.50
N CYS A 76 -3.52 8.80 -7.77
CA CYS A 76 -3.12 9.79 -8.79
C CYS A 76 -4.29 10.70 -9.22
N GLN A 77 -5.55 10.37 -8.87
CA GLN A 77 -6.73 11.13 -9.33
C GLN A 77 -6.73 12.60 -8.93
N ALA A 78 -6.19 12.93 -7.75
CA ALA A 78 -6.05 14.30 -7.28
C ALA A 78 -5.10 15.14 -8.16
N PHE A 79 -4.09 14.51 -8.77
CA PHE A 79 -2.99 15.20 -9.46
C PHE A 79 -3.00 14.99 -10.99
N SER A 80 -3.75 14.01 -11.49
CA SER A 80 -3.79 13.65 -12.91
C SER A 80 -4.48 14.70 -13.78
N LEU A 81 -4.01 14.84 -15.01
CA LEU A 81 -4.65 15.64 -16.07
C LEU A 81 -6.06 15.18 -16.43
N ALA A 82 -6.33 13.88 -16.27
CA ALA A 82 -7.65 13.26 -16.48
C ALA A 82 -8.53 13.30 -15.21
N GLY A 83 -7.99 13.74 -14.08
CA GLY A 83 -8.72 13.95 -12.83
C GLY A 83 -9.16 15.41 -12.64
N HIS A 84 -9.69 15.72 -11.46
CA HIS A 84 -10.19 17.07 -11.14
C HIS A 84 -9.07 18.10 -10.89
N LYS A 85 -7.79 17.68 -10.87
CA LYS A 85 -6.61 18.51 -10.55
C LYS A 85 -6.75 19.32 -9.26
N ARG A 86 -7.52 18.81 -8.31
CA ARG A 86 -7.71 19.48 -7.01
C ARG A 86 -6.51 19.28 -6.09
N GLY A 87 -5.59 18.38 -6.44
CA GLY A 87 -4.40 18.08 -5.63
C GLY A 87 -4.80 17.81 -4.19
N PHE A 88 -4.17 18.51 -3.26
CA PHE A 88 -4.47 18.40 -1.83
C PHE A 88 -5.83 18.96 -1.41
N GLU A 89 -6.54 19.68 -2.30
CA GLU A 89 -7.90 20.18 -2.07
C GLU A 89 -8.97 19.18 -2.52
N ASP A 90 -8.58 18.00 -3.02
CA ASP A 90 -9.56 16.95 -3.31
C ASP A 90 -10.23 16.48 -2.00
N GLY A 91 -11.53 16.20 -2.06
CA GLY A 91 -12.35 15.88 -0.87
C GLY A 91 -11.78 14.71 -0.07
N GLU A 92 -11.25 13.70 -0.78
CA GLU A 92 -10.62 12.53 -0.16
C GLU A 92 -9.31 12.85 0.57
N PHE A 93 -8.57 13.89 0.16
CA PHE A 93 -7.36 14.36 0.84
C PHE A 93 -7.65 15.44 1.91
N SER A 94 -8.71 16.24 1.74
CA SER A 94 -9.02 17.40 2.57
C SER A 94 -9.91 17.09 3.78
N GLU A 95 -10.76 16.05 3.72
CA GLU A 95 -11.55 15.60 4.88
C GLU A 95 -10.74 14.84 5.94
N LYS A 96 -9.45 14.59 5.69
CA LYS A 96 -8.57 13.76 6.54
C LYS A 96 -7.34 14.50 7.07
N ARG A 97 -7.43 15.82 7.25
CA ARG A 97 -6.55 16.58 8.16
C ARG A 97 -7.18 16.72 9.54
#